data_AF-A0A821TSN0-F1
#
_entry.id   AF-A0A821TSN0-F1
#
_cell.length_a   1.000
_cell.length_b   1.000
_cell.length_c   1.000
_cell.angle_alpha   90.00
_cell.angle_beta   90.00
_cell.angle_gamma   90.00
#
_symmetry.space_group_name_H-M   'P 1'
#
loop_
_entity.id
_entity.type
_entity.pdbx_description
1 polymer ?
#
loop_
_entity_poly.entity_id
_entity_poly.type
_entity_poly.pdbx_seq_one_letter_code
_entity_poly.pdbx_strand_id
1 'polypeptide(L)'
;MPLDDWYMNYVRFLVALKNRLMQWKEIEKFQPALLPYLIQNLQKVKRVRNKYYRERQICNINEETRVLLRVITKEVKIEIAKYKTGKWGEFLSKIQETNDNKEQAFWLYLSRIYKHRSLPFSKLDTSTAILTNENEIKDKLYRYYSEQFQTPNTDMSDPYEVQIDIEYLERMNKLAMANESVETTNIVAIKKQISQLKPKKSCEFDAVSNYMIKKIPLGCISCLANCFNTWLKEYRYPDVWKLVKIITLNKLKAGVPLCDQTRPISLLAAHS
;
A
#
# COMPACT_ATOMS: atom_id res chain seq x y z
N MET A 1 -17.34 -32.89 2.53
CA MET A 1 -17.05 -31.68 1.75
C MET A 1 -15.56 -31.69 1.45
N PRO A 2 -15.12 -31.49 0.20
CA PRO A 2 -13.69 -31.37 -0.13
C PRO A 2 -13.04 -30.28 0.73
N LEU A 3 -11.80 -30.49 1.18
CA LEU A 3 -11.11 -29.56 2.08
C LEU A 3 -11.05 -28.13 1.50
N ASP A 4 -10.76 -28.04 0.21
CA ASP A 4 -10.66 -26.77 -0.49
C ASP A 4 -12.04 -26.09 -0.63
N ASP A 5 -13.10 -26.87 -0.78
CA ASP A 5 -14.48 -26.36 -0.79
C ASP A 5 -14.87 -25.81 0.59
N TRP A 6 -14.48 -26.48 1.68
CA TRP A 6 -14.65 -25.92 3.03
C TRP A 6 -13.91 -24.59 3.18
N TYR A 7 -12.65 -24.52 2.72
CA TYR A 7 -11.87 -23.28 2.78
C TYR A 7 -12.53 -22.17 1.96
N MET A 8 -12.98 -22.46 0.75
CA MET A 8 -13.69 -21.49 -0.08
C MET A 8 -14.97 -20.99 0.60
N ASN A 9 -15.70 -21.85 1.31
CA ASN A 9 -16.87 -21.44 2.09
C ASN A 9 -16.48 -20.60 3.32
N TYR A 10 -15.35 -20.88 3.95
CA TYR A 10 -14.79 -20.01 4.98
C TYR A 10 -14.43 -18.62 4.42
N VAL A 11 -13.79 -18.53 3.25
CA VAL A 11 -13.51 -17.25 2.58
C VAL A 11 -14.81 -16.51 2.27
N ARG A 12 -15.81 -17.19 1.68
CA ARG A 12 -17.14 -16.63 1.41
C ARG A 12 -17.82 -16.13 2.69
N PHE A 13 -17.72 -16.88 3.78
CA PHE A 13 -18.23 -16.48 5.09
C PHE A 13 -17.56 -15.19 5.59
N LEU A 14 -16.22 -15.08 5.48
CA LEU A 14 -15.51 -13.85 5.87
C LEU A 14 -15.95 -12.65 5.03
N VAL A 15 -16.11 -12.83 3.72
CA VAL A 15 -16.59 -11.78 2.81
C VAL A 15 -18.03 -11.38 3.13
N ALA A 16 -18.92 -12.34 3.41
CA ALA A 16 -20.30 -12.07 3.81
C ALA A 16 -20.37 -11.34 5.15
N LEU A 17 -19.58 -11.78 6.14
CA LEU A 17 -19.47 -11.15 7.45
C LEU A 17 -18.94 -9.72 7.33
N LYS A 18 -17.95 -9.49 6.46
CA LYS A 18 -17.47 -8.14 6.12
C LYS A 18 -18.60 -7.28 5.56
N ASN A 19 -19.31 -7.76 4.54
CA ASN A 19 -20.39 -6.98 3.91
C ASN A 19 -21.54 -6.68 4.87
N ARG A 20 -21.79 -7.54 5.87
CA ARG A 20 -22.82 -7.32 6.89
C ARG A 20 -22.38 -6.39 8.02
N LEU A 21 -21.15 -6.54 8.51
CA LEU A 21 -20.67 -5.83 9.70
C LEU A 21 -19.96 -4.51 9.41
N MET A 22 -19.43 -4.34 8.20
CA MET A 22 -18.61 -3.19 7.84
C MET A 22 -19.34 -2.32 6.82
N GLN A 23 -19.67 -1.10 7.24
CA GLN A 23 -19.95 -0.02 6.30
C GLN A 23 -18.62 0.61 5.90
N TRP A 24 -18.32 0.58 4.61
CA TRP A 24 -17.18 1.34 4.11
C TRP A 24 -17.48 2.83 4.29
N LYS A 25 -16.61 3.51 5.04
CA LYS A 25 -16.62 4.96 5.14
C LYS A 25 -15.30 5.47 4.62
N GLU A 26 -15.35 6.34 3.63
CA GLU A 26 -14.19 7.14 3.26
C GLU A 26 -13.90 8.08 4.41
N ILE A 27 -13.00 7.67 5.30
CA ILE A 27 -12.47 8.59 6.29
C ILE A 27 -11.40 9.36 5.54
N GLU A 28 -11.71 10.59 5.15
CA GLU A 28 -10.68 11.56 4.80
C GLU A 28 -9.71 11.58 5.97
N LYS A 29 -8.52 10.98 5.79
CA LYS A 29 -7.51 10.98 6.83
C LYS A 29 -7.14 12.43 7.07
N PHE A 30 -7.66 12.97 8.16
CA PHE A 30 -7.41 14.30 8.67
C PHE A 30 -5.88 14.47 8.76
N GLN A 31 -5.30 15.08 7.72
CA GLN A 31 -4.25 16.05 8.00
C GLN A 31 -4.89 17.11 8.88
N PRO A 32 -4.17 17.87 9.70
CA PRO A 32 -4.71 19.14 10.12
C PRO A 32 -4.92 19.92 8.82
N ALA A 33 -6.13 19.83 8.26
CA ALA A 33 -6.54 20.68 7.17
C ALA A 33 -6.21 22.07 7.69
N LEU A 34 -5.43 22.82 6.91
CA LEU A 34 -5.31 24.25 7.17
C LEU A 34 -6.73 24.74 7.45
N LEU A 35 -6.91 25.55 8.49
CA LEU A 35 -8.23 26.02 8.89
C LEU A 35 -9.01 26.49 7.64
N PRO A 36 -10.33 26.28 7.55
CA PRO A 36 -11.09 26.56 6.33
C PRO A 36 -10.81 27.94 5.72
N TYR A 37 -10.58 28.97 6.55
CA TYR A 37 -10.21 30.31 6.09
C TYR A 37 -8.84 30.36 5.37
N LEU A 38 -7.83 29.61 5.82
CA LEU A 38 -6.52 29.51 5.17
C LEU A 38 -6.62 28.82 3.81
N ILE A 39 -7.50 27.80 3.70
CA ILE A 39 -7.78 27.15 2.42
C ILE A 39 -8.43 28.15 1.45
N GLN A 40 -9.41 28.91 1.92
CA GLN A 40 -10.03 29.97 1.11
C GLN A 40 -9.01 31.02 0.67
N ASN A 41 -8.09 31.43 1.54
CA ASN A 41 -7.02 32.36 1.19
C ASN A 41 -6.05 31.77 0.15
N LEU A 42 -5.70 30.49 0.24
CA LEU A 42 -4.91 29.80 -0.80
C LEU A 42 -5.65 29.70 -2.14
N GLN A 43 -6.97 29.49 -2.12
CA GLN A 43 -7.79 29.53 -3.33
C GLN A 43 -7.80 30.93 -3.96
N LYS A 44 -7.88 32.00 -3.15
CA LYS A 44 -7.74 33.39 -3.64
C LYS A 44 -6.37 33.60 -4.29
N VAL A 45 -5.27 33.17 -3.66
CA VAL A 45 -3.93 33.21 -4.26
C VAL A 45 -3.89 32.47 -5.60
N LYS A 46 -4.49 31.27 -5.69
CA LYS A 46 -4.55 30.50 -6.94
C LYS A 46 -5.31 31.24 -8.03
N ARG A 47 -6.45 31.87 -7.71
CA ARG A 47 -7.25 32.66 -8.67
C ARG A 47 -6.45 33.85 -9.22
N VAL A 48 -5.84 34.64 -8.35
CA VAL A 48 -5.02 35.81 -8.75
C VAL A 48 -3.80 35.36 -9.56
N ARG A 49 -3.14 34.27 -9.16
CA ARG A 49 -2.01 33.68 -9.90
C ARG A 49 -2.40 33.26 -11.31
N ASN A 50 -3.54 32.58 -11.46
CA ASN A 50 -4.03 32.14 -12.76
C ASN A 50 -4.40 33.35 -13.65
N LYS A 51 -5.01 34.39 -13.06
CA LYS A 51 -5.30 35.66 -13.75
C LYS A 51 -4.01 36.30 -14.27
N TYR A 52 -3.00 36.47 -13.40
CA TYR A 52 -1.70 37.02 -13.77
C TYR A 52 -1.01 36.24 -14.91
N TYR A 53 -1.00 34.90 -14.85
CA TYR A 53 -0.38 34.10 -15.92
C TYR A 53 -1.12 34.19 -17.26
N ARG A 54 -2.45 34.29 -17.25
CA ARG A 54 -3.24 34.53 -18.47
C ARG A 54 -2.96 35.91 -19.06
N GLU A 55 -2.95 36.94 -18.22
CA GLU A 55 -2.64 38.32 -18.61
C GLU A 55 -1.24 38.44 -19.22
N ARG A 56 -0.26 37.76 -18.61
CA ARG A 56 1.11 37.69 -19.12
C ARG A 56 1.22 37.00 -20.48
N GLN A 57 0.43 35.95 -20.74
CA GLN A 57 0.42 35.25 -22.04
C GLN A 57 -0.09 36.12 -23.19
N ILE A 58 -0.97 37.08 -22.90
CA ILE A 58 -1.59 37.97 -23.89
C ILE A 58 -0.79 39.30 -24.00
N CYS A 59 0.43 39.36 -23.45
CA CYS A 59 1.27 40.56 -23.38
C CYS A 59 0.64 41.77 -22.66
N ASN A 60 -0.45 41.58 -21.92
CA ASN A 60 -1.12 42.63 -21.14
C ASN A 60 -0.67 42.57 -19.68
N ILE A 61 0.55 43.04 -19.40
CA ILE A 61 1.15 42.95 -18.06
C ILE A 61 0.49 43.99 -17.14
N ASN A 62 -0.49 43.55 -16.35
CA ASN A 62 -1.08 44.38 -15.30
C ASN A 62 -0.21 44.34 -14.03
N GLU A 63 0.42 45.47 -13.74
CA GLU A 63 1.32 45.64 -12.61
C GLU A 63 0.59 45.57 -11.25
N GLU A 64 -0.68 45.98 -11.21
CA GLU A 64 -1.53 45.86 -10.02
C GLU A 64 -1.78 44.39 -9.66
N THR A 65 -2.06 43.54 -10.66
CA THR A 65 -2.24 42.09 -10.45
C THR A 65 -0.95 41.47 -9.90
N ARG A 66 0.23 41.92 -10.37
CA ARG A 66 1.53 41.44 -9.89
C ARG A 66 1.78 41.80 -8.43
N VAL A 67 1.52 43.06 -8.06
CA VAL A 67 1.64 43.56 -6.68
C VAL A 67 0.66 42.84 -5.76
N LEU A 68 -0.61 42.72 -6.17
CA LEU A 68 -1.64 42.00 -5.44
C LEU A 68 -1.24 40.54 -5.18
N LEU A 69 -0.72 39.85 -6.21
CA LEU A 69 -0.24 38.47 -6.07
C LEU A 69 0.89 38.38 -5.03
N ARG A 70 1.86 39.32 -5.05
CA ARG A 70 2.95 39.36 -4.06
C ARG A 70 2.42 39.59 -2.65
N VAL A 71 1.52 40.56 -2.46
CA VAL A 71 0.94 40.91 -1.16
C VAL A 71 0.18 39.73 -0.57
N ILE A 72 -0.82 39.21 -1.28
CA ILE A 72 -1.64 38.09 -0.78
C ILE A 72 -0.78 36.84 -0.57
N THR A 73 0.20 36.57 -1.43
CA THR A 73 1.12 35.44 -1.21
C THR A 73 1.95 35.61 0.06
N LYS A 74 2.40 36.83 0.36
CA LYS A 74 3.16 37.12 1.59
C LYS A 74 2.28 36.98 2.83
N GLU A 75 1.08 37.55 2.82
CA GLU A 75 0.12 37.47 3.93
C GLU A 75 -0.24 36.01 4.25
N VAL A 76 -0.62 35.23 3.23
CA VAL A 76 -0.97 33.82 3.41
C VAL A 76 0.22 33.01 3.94
N LYS A 77 1.46 33.31 3.51
CA LYS A 77 2.65 32.66 4.07
C LYS A 77 2.83 32.98 5.55
N ILE A 78 2.62 34.23 5.96
CA ILE A 78 2.70 34.67 7.36
C ILE A 78 1.62 33.97 8.20
N GLU A 79 0.37 33.94 7.73
CA GLU A 79 -0.73 33.27 8.42
C GLU A 79 -0.49 31.78 8.59
N ILE A 80 -0.03 31.10 7.54
CA ILE A 80 0.31 29.67 7.60
C ILE A 80 1.47 29.43 8.58
N ALA A 81 2.48 30.30 8.60
CA ALA A 81 3.59 30.20 9.54
C ALA A 81 3.08 30.35 10.98
N LYS A 82 2.26 31.38 11.27
CA LYS A 82 1.64 31.58 12.59
C LYS A 82 0.83 30.37 13.03
N TYR A 83 -0.03 29.84 12.15
CA TYR A 83 -0.85 28.66 12.45
C TYR A 83 0.02 27.43 12.77
N LYS A 84 1.06 27.18 11.97
CA LYS A 84 1.99 26.06 12.20
C LYS A 84 2.74 26.20 13.52
N THR A 85 3.23 27.38 13.85
CA THR A 85 3.92 27.66 15.11
C THR A 85 2.98 27.47 16.30
N GLY A 86 1.74 27.98 16.22
CA GLY A 86 0.73 27.80 17.27
C GLY A 86 0.39 26.32 17.49
N LYS A 87 0.13 25.57 16.42
CA LYS A 87 -0.11 24.12 16.49
C LYS A 87 1.06 23.33 17.05
N TRP A 88 2.29 23.74 16.73
CA TRP A 88 3.50 23.14 17.30
C TRP A 88 3.61 23.44 18.79
N GLY A 89 3.31 24.67 19.23
CA GLY A 89 3.23 25.04 20.63
C GLY A 89 2.21 24.22 21.41
N GLU A 90 0.96 24.16 20.92
CA GLU A 90 -0.11 23.32 21.51
C GLU A 90 0.31 21.86 21.67
N PHE A 91 1.00 21.33 20.67
CA PHE A 91 1.51 19.96 20.68
C PHE A 91 2.60 19.75 21.74
N LEU A 92 3.56 20.68 21.84
CA LEU A 92 4.63 20.61 22.84
C LEU A 92 4.06 20.70 24.27
N SER A 93 3.10 21.60 24.51
CA SER A 93 2.41 21.71 25.81
C SER A 93 1.69 20.40 26.15
N LYS A 94 0.96 19.82 25.19
CA LYS A 94 0.26 18.54 25.38
C LYS A 94 1.20 17.38 25.70
N ILE A 95 2.37 17.33 25.07
CA ILE A 95 3.39 16.31 25.39
C ILE A 95 3.97 16.52 26.79
N GLN A 96 4.23 17.76 27.17
CA GLN A 96 4.76 18.09 28.50
C GLN A 96 3.81 17.67 29.61
N GLU A 97 2.50 17.79 29.39
CA GLU A 97 1.43 17.41 30.32
C GLU A 97 1.22 15.89 30.45
N THR A 98 1.38 15.11 29.38
CA THR A 98 1.23 13.64 29.43
C THR A 98 2.49 12.96 29.96
N ASN A 99 2.48 12.52 31.22
CA ASN A 99 3.69 12.19 31.98
C ASN A 99 4.39 10.85 31.67
N ASP A 100 3.75 9.88 31.02
CA ASP A 100 4.28 8.49 31.07
C ASP A 100 5.12 8.06 29.86
N ASN A 101 5.26 8.85 28.80
CA ASN A 101 6.09 8.48 27.63
C ASN A 101 6.39 9.65 26.67
N LYS A 102 6.95 10.75 27.21
CA LYS A 102 7.18 12.02 26.47
C LYS A 102 8.02 11.83 25.21
N GLU A 103 9.10 11.05 25.30
CA GLU A 103 10.00 10.78 24.17
C GLU A 103 9.34 9.96 23.07
N GLN A 104 8.64 8.87 23.41
CA GLN A 104 7.93 8.06 22.42
C GLN A 104 6.82 8.85 21.73
N ALA A 105 6.03 9.64 22.47
CA ALA A 105 4.98 10.47 21.90
C ALA A 105 5.54 11.52 20.92
N PHE A 106 6.66 12.15 21.28
CA PHE A 106 7.36 13.12 20.43
C PHE A 106 7.86 12.47 19.13
N TRP A 107 8.59 11.36 19.21
CA TRP A 107 9.10 10.66 18.04
C TRP A 107 7.99 10.04 17.18
N LEU A 108 6.89 9.58 17.79
CA LEU A 108 5.70 9.11 17.05
C LEU A 108 5.01 10.23 16.27
N TYR A 109 5.06 11.46 16.75
CA TYR A 109 4.53 12.61 16.02
C TYR A 109 5.49 13.09 14.93
N LEU A 110 6.77 13.27 15.25
CA LEU A 110 7.79 13.68 14.28
C LEU A 110 7.92 12.69 13.13
N SER A 111 7.94 11.39 13.43
CA SER A 111 8.00 10.35 12.40
C SER A 111 6.82 10.39 11.44
N ARG A 112 5.65 10.93 11.83
CA ARG A 112 4.50 11.14 10.92
C ARG A 112 4.69 12.36 10.02
N ILE A 113 5.37 13.40 10.50
CA ILE A 113 5.68 14.62 9.73
C ILE A 113 6.77 14.32 8.70
N TYR A 114 7.86 13.70 9.14
CA TYR A 114 9.02 13.41 8.30
C TYR A 114 8.88 12.14 7.45
N LYS A 115 7.76 11.41 7.55
CA LYS A 115 7.54 10.22 6.71
C LYS A 115 7.46 10.63 5.24
N HIS A 116 8.49 10.30 4.47
CA HIS A 116 8.44 10.39 3.02
C HIS A 116 7.24 9.57 2.53
N ARG A 117 6.30 10.23 1.84
CA ARG A 117 5.18 9.56 1.18
C ARG A 117 5.56 9.34 -0.27
N SER A 118 5.43 8.10 -0.75
CA SER A 118 5.36 7.86 -2.19
C SER A 118 4.16 8.63 -2.72
N LEU A 119 4.40 9.54 -3.66
CA LEU A 119 3.33 10.30 -4.29
C LEU A 119 2.50 9.34 -5.14
N PRO A 120 1.16 9.33 -5.00
CA PRO A 120 0.34 8.64 -5.97
C PRO A 120 0.59 9.25 -7.35
N PHE A 121 0.60 8.43 -8.38
CA PHE A 121 0.68 8.88 -9.76
C PHE A 121 -0.63 8.56 -10.46
N SER A 122 -1.13 9.52 -11.24
CA SER A 122 -2.31 9.37 -12.10
C SER A 122 -1.94 9.36 -13.58
N LYS A 123 -0.65 9.47 -13.88
CA LYS A 123 -0.10 9.52 -15.24
C LYS A 123 1.13 8.65 -15.32
N LEU A 124 1.36 8.06 -16.47
CA LEU A 124 2.53 7.22 -16.74
C LEU A 124 3.23 7.73 -17.99
N ASP A 125 4.53 7.88 -17.93
CA ASP A 125 5.35 8.21 -19.09
C ASP A 125 5.72 6.91 -19.82
N THR A 126 5.57 6.91 -21.14
CA THR A 126 5.94 5.79 -22.01
C THR A 126 7.09 6.15 -22.94
N SER A 127 7.85 7.22 -22.65
CA SER A 127 8.89 7.86 -23.48
C SER A 127 8.39 8.50 -24.79
N THR A 128 7.29 7.98 -25.35
CA THR A 128 6.63 8.50 -26.55
C THR A 128 5.41 9.35 -26.23
N ALA A 129 4.66 8.98 -25.18
CA ALA A 129 3.47 9.70 -24.74
C ALA A 129 3.26 9.62 -23.22
N ILE A 130 2.48 10.55 -22.69
CA ILE A 130 2.03 10.54 -21.30
C ILE A 130 0.61 9.97 -21.26
N LEU A 131 0.46 8.77 -20.70
CA LEU A 131 -0.83 8.13 -20.47
C LEU A 131 -1.53 8.77 -19.27
N THR A 132 -2.82 9.02 -19.40
CA THR A 132 -3.68 9.59 -18.33
C THR A 132 -4.86 8.70 -17.99
N ASN A 133 -5.24 7.79 -18.88
CA ASN A 133 -6.34 6.84 -18.68
C ASN A 133 -5.88 5.69 -17.76
N GLU A 134 -6.64 5.42 -16.71
CA GLU A 134 -6.29 4.41 -15.70
C GLU A 134 -6.18 3.00 -16.28
N ASN A 135 -7.04 2.65 -17.24
CA ASN A 135 -7.03 1.32 -17.85
C ASN A 135 -5.81 1.10 -18.75
N GLU A 136 -5.42 2.12 -19.51
CA GLU A 136 -4.21 2.09 -20.35
C GLU A 136 -2.94 2.01 -19.49
N ILE A 137 -2.90 2.76 -18.38
CA ILE A 137 -1.80 2.69 -17.41
C ILE A 137 -1.67 1.28 -16.84
N LYS A 138 -2.79 0.65 -16.44
CA LYS A 138 -2.82 -0.73 -15.92
C LYS A 138 -2.31 -1.73 -16.95
N ASP A 139 -2.82 -1.67 -18.18
CA ASP A 139 -2.41 -2.59 -19.25
C ASP A 139 -0.91 -2.43 -19.58
N LYS A 140 -0.42 -1.19 -19.65
CA LYS A 140 1.01 -0.94 -19.90
C LYS A 140 1.90 -1.48 -18.78
N LEU A 141 1.53 -1.26 -17.52
CA LEU A 141 2.27 -1.80 -16.37
C LEU A 141 2.20 -3.33 -16.32
N TYR A 142 1.03 -3.91 -16.61
CA TYR A 142 0.84 -5.35 -16.68
C TYR A 142 1.80 -5.97 -17.69
N ARG A 143 1.79 -5.49 -18.94
CA ARG A 143 2.69 -6.00 -19.99
C ARG A 143 4.16 -5.88 -19.61
N TYR A 144 4.57 -4.70 -19.12
CA TYR A 144 5.96 -4.47 -18.70
C TYR A 144 6.41 -5.48 -17.64
N TYR A 145 5.64 -5.67 -16.56
CA TYR A 145 6.03 -6.60 -15.51
C TYR A 145 5.86 -8.06 -15.91
N SER A 146 4.87 -8.39 -16.73
CA SER A 146 4.73 -9.74 -17.30
C SER A 146 5.90 -10.13 -18.17
N GLU A 147 6.48 -9.20 -18.93
CA GLU A 147 7.71 -9.42 -19.71
C GLU A 147 8.94 -9.56 -18.79
N GLN A 148 9.04 -8.75 -17.74
CA GLN A 148 10.20 -8.81 -16.82
C GLN A 148 10.23 -10.06 -15.93
N PHE A 149 9.07 -10.62 -15.56
CA PHE A 149 8.97 -11.76 -14.64
C PHE A 149 8.67 -13.08 -15.34
N GLN A 150 9.02 -13.20 -16.62
CA GLN A 150 8.94 -14.49 -17.31
C GLN A 150 9.92 -15.49 -16.70
N THR A 151 9.55 -16.77 -16.75
CA THR A 151 10.47 -17.85 -16.40
C THR A 151 11.65 -17.75 -17.36
N PRO A 152 12.90 -17.63 -16.86
CA PRO A 152 14.06 -17.62 -17.74
C PRO A 152 14.07 -18.91 -18.56
N ASN A 153 14.33 -18.79 -19.86
CA ASN A 153 14.60 -19.96 -20.69
C ASN A 153 16.03 -20.41 -20.41
N THR A 154 16.20 -21.68 -20.04
CA THR A 154 17.53 -22.28 -19.94
C THR A 154 18.14 -22.41 -21.34
N ASP A 155 19.27 -21.75 -21.56
CA ASP A 155 20.14 -21.99 -22.70
C ASP A 155 20.94 -23.27 -22.47
N MET A 156 20.49 -24.35 -23.11
CA MET A 156 21.15 -25.66 -23.05
C MET A 156 22.53 -25.68 -23.74
N SER A 157 22.96 -24.57 -24.36
CA SER A 157 24.32 -24.40 -24.88
C SER A 157 25.30 -23.84 -23.86
N ASP A 158 24.84 -23.21 -22.77
CA ASP A 158 25.71 -22.68 -21.71
C ASP A 158 26.06 -23.79 -20.71
N PRO A 159 27.33 -24.18 -20.55
CA PRO A 159 27.75 -25.19 -19.58
C PRO A 159 27.33 -24.88 -18.14
N TYR A 160 27.23 -23.60 -17.75
CA TYR A 160 26.82 -23.20 -16.41
C TYR A 160 25.32 -23.41 -16.18
N GLU A 161 24.48 -23.12 -17.18
CA GLU A 161 23.03 -23.32 -17.06
C GLU A 161 22.67 -24.80 -17.06
N VAL A 162 23.35 -25.61 -17.88
CA VAL A 162 23.20 -27.08 -17.85
C VAL A 162 23.58 -27.64 -16.47
N GLN A 163 24.64 -27.13 -15.83
CA GLN A 163 25.02 -27.56 -14.49
C GLN A 163 23.95 -27.20 -13.44
N ILE A 164 23.36 -26.00 -13.52
CA ILE A 164 22.27 -25.58 -12.63
C ILE A 164 21.06 -26.51 -12.77
N ASP A 165 20.70 -26.88 -14.00
CA ASP A 165 19.59 -27.79 -14.26
C ASP A 165 19.85 -29.21 -13.72
N ILE A 166 21.08 -29.71 -13.87
CA ILE A 166 21.48 -31.00 -13.27
C ILE A 166 21.36 -30.94 -11.74
N GLU A 167 21.91 -29.90 -11.10
CA GLU A 167 21.81 -29.72 -9.65
C GLU A 167 20.36 -29.60 -9.19
N TYR A 168 19.51 -28.90 -9.95
CA TYR A 168 18.08 -28.78 -9.67
C TYR A 168 17.40 -30.15 -9.71
N LEU A 169 17.61 -30.94 -10.77
CA LEU A 169 17.05 -32.28 -10.91
C LEU A 169 17.54 -33.24 -9.82
N GLU A 170 18.83 -33.18 -9.47
CA GLU A 170 19.38 -33.97 -8.37
C GLU A 170 18.72 -33.63 -7.03
N ARG A 171 18.50 -32.33 -6.75
CA ARG A 171 17.79 -31.90 -5.54
C ARG A 171 16.35 -32.34 -5.54
N MET A 172 15.65 -32.20 -6.66
CA MET A 172 14.26 -32.66 -6.79
C MET A 172 14.13 -34.16 -6.57
N ASN A 173 15.05 -34.96 -7.11
CA ASN A 173 15.10 -36.41 -6.88
C ASN A 173 15.39 -36.74 -5.41
N LYS A 174 16.35 -36.05 -4.77
CA LYS A 174 16.64 -36.22 -3.34
C LYS A 174 15.42 -35.91 -2.48
N LEU A 175 14.69 -34.83 -2.79
CA LEU A 175 13.45 -34.45 -2.10
C LEU A 175 12.34 -35.49 -2.29
N ALA A 176 12.18 -36.02 -3.50
CA ALA A 176 11.17 -37.05 -3.78
C ALA A 176 11.44 -38.36 -3.02
N MET A 177 12.70 -38.66 -2.71
CA MET A 177 13.11 -39.85 -1.96
C MET A 177 13.17 -39.62 -0.44
N ALA A 178 13.01 -38.37 0.02
CA ALA A 178 13.08 -38.03 1.44
C ALA A 178 11.77 -38.43 2.14
N ASN A 179 11.86 -39.29 3.16
CA ASN A 179 10.73 -39.70 4.00
C ASN A 179 10.62 -38.82 5.26
N GLU A 180 10.78 -37.50 5.12
CA GLU A 180 10.67 -36.58 6.24
C GLU A 180 9.20 -36.26 6.53
N SER A 181 8.79 -36.44 7.79
CA SER A 181 7.46 -36.04 8.26
C SER A 181 7.42 -34.53 8.48
N VAL A 182 6.48 -33.85 7.84
CA VAL A 182 6.26 -32.41 8.05
C VAL A 182 5.63 -32.18 9.42
N GLU A 183 6.21 -31.25 10.19
CA GLU A 183 5.66 -30.86 11.49
C GLU A 183 4.28 -30.22 11.33
N THR A 184 3.28 -30.76 12.02
CA THR A 184 1.91 -30.23 12.00
C THR A 184 1.78 -29.02 12.92
N THR A 185 0.96 -28.06 12.52
CA THR A 185 0.59 -26.92 13.35
C THR A 185 -0.52 -27.25 14.36
N ASN A 186 -0.76 -26.34 15.30
CA ASN A 186 -1.83 -26.44 16.28
C ASN A 186 -2.57 -25.11 16.48
N ILE A 187 -3.69 -25.17 17.19
CA ILE A 187 -4.56 -24.01 17.45
C ILE A 187 -3.80 -22.89 18.16
N VAL A 188 -2.90 -23.23 19.09
CA VAL A 188 -2.12 -22.26 19.86
C VAL A 188 -1.16 -21.49 18.96
N ALA A 189 -0.47 -22.20 18.06
CA ALA A 189 0.44 -21.61 17.07
C ALA A 189 -0.31 -20.66 16.13
N ILE A 190 -1.46 -21.09 15.59
CA ILE A 190 -2.27 -20.24 14.70
C ILE A 190 -2.79 -19.01 15.44
N LYS A 191 -3.30 -19.18 16.66
CA LYS A 191 -3.78 -18.05 17.47
C LYS A 191 -2.65 -17.05 17.77
N LYS A 192 -1.44 -17.54 18.05
CA LYS A 192 -0.24 -16.70 18.21
C LYS A 192 0.05 -15.92 16.92
N GLN A 193 0.05 -16.56 15.75
CA GLN A 193 0.25 -15.86 14.47
C GLN A 193 -0.83 -14.81 14.21
N ILE A 194 -2.11 -15.15 14.40
CA ILE A 194 -3.23 -14.21 14.27
C ILE A 194 -3.04 -13.00 15.19
N SER A 195 -2.61 -13.22 16.44
CA SER A 195 -2.38 -12.13 17.40
C SER A 195 -1.28 -11.15 16.96
N GLN A 196 -0.28 -11.63 16.23
CA GLN A 196 0.85 -10.83 15.74
C GLN A 196 0.52 -10.03 14.48
N LEU A 197 -0.59 -10.34 13.79
CA LEU A 197 -1.03 -9.59 12.62
C LEU A 197 -1.18 -8.10 12.93
N LYS A 198 -0.64 -7.24 12.08
CA LYS A 198 -0.80 -5.78 12.25
C LYS A 198 -2.20 -5.37 11.75
N PRO A 199 -3.11 -4.84 12.59
CA PRO A 199 -4.52 -4.62 12.19
C PRO A 199 -4.70 -3.64 11.02
N LYS A 200 -3.76 -2.70 10.86
CA LYS A 200 -3.81 -1.63 9.86
C LYS A 200 -3.08 -1.97 8.55
N LYS A 201 -2.70 -3.24 8.31
CA LYS A 201 -2.17 -3.65 7.01
C LYS A 201 -3.27 -3.56 5.96
N SER A 202 -2.89 -3.22 4.73
CA SER A 202 -3.80 -3.17 3.59
C SER A 202 -4.50 -4.51 3.39
N CYS A 203 -5.76 -4.46 2.97
CA CYS A 203 -6.55 -5.63 2.60
C CYS A 203 -6.40 -5.90 1.10
N GLU A 204 -6.74 -7.11 0.71
CA GLU A 204 -6.49 -7.61 -0.64
C GLU A 204 -7.69 -7.41 -1.60
N PHE A 205 -7.88 -8.31 -2.58
CA PHE A 205 -9.02 -8.32 -3.51
C PHE A 205 -10.33 -8.65 -2.80
N ASP A 206 -10.27 -9.46 -1.74
CA ASP A 206 -11.42 -9.87 -0.94
C ASP A 206 -11.87 -8.81 0.09
N ALA A 207 -11.04 -7.76 0.27
CA ALA A 207 -11.19 -6.72 1.28
C ALA A 207 -11.32 -7.24 2.73
N VAL A 208 -10.82 -8.44 3.04
CA VAL A 208 -10.75 -8.97 4.41
C VAL A 208 -9.51 -8.39 5.11
N SER A 209 -9.72 -7.78 6.27
CA SER A 209 -8.63 -7.14 7.02
C SER A 209 -8.02 -8.03 8.09
N ASN A 210 -6.75 -7.77 8.44
CA ASN A 210 -6.12 -8.37 9.61
C ASN A 210 -6.90 -8.13 10.91
N TYR A 211 -7.61 -6.99 11.00
CA TYR A 211 -8.49 -6.71 12.13
C TYR A 211 -9.63 -7.74 12.22
N MET A 212 -10.24 -8.09 11.09
CA MET A 212 -11.30 -9.09 11.04
C MET A 212 -10.80 -10.48 11.41
N ILE A 213 -9.63 -10.88 10.91
CA ILE A 213 -9.05 -12.19 11.22
C ILE A 213 -8.81 -12.35 12.73
N LYS A 214 -8.40 -11.28 13.41
CA LYS A 214 -8.26 -11.26 14.87
C LYS A 214 -9.57 -11.44 15.63
N LYS A 215 -10.72 -11.28 14.99
CA LYS A 215 -12.06 -11.39 15.59
C LYS A 215 -12.76 -12.72 15.27
N ILE A 216 -12.07 -13.62 14.56
CA ILE A 216 -12.63 -14.91 14.18
C ILE A 216 -12.84 -15.80 15.42
N PRO A 217 -13.98 -16.52 15.53
CA PRO A 217 -14.23 -17.45 16.62
C PRO A 217 -13.21 -18.60 16.70
N LEU A 218 -12.99 -19.13 17.90
CA LEU A 218 -12.08 -20.26 18.13
C LEU A 218 -12.42 -21.51 17.30
N GLY A 219 -13.70 -21.78 17.06
CA GLY A 219 -14.14 -22.90 16.23
C GLY A 219 -13.58 -22.83 14.81
N CYS A 220 -13.56 -21.65 14.20
CA CYS A 220 -12.97 -21.46 12.88
C CYS A 220 -11.44 -21.61 12.89
N ILE A 221 -10.77 -21.20 13.97
CA ILE A 221 -9.32 -21.39 14.14
C ILE A 221 -8.98 -22.89 14.22
N SER A 222 -9.81 -23.69 14.90
CA SER A 222 -9.66 -25.14 14.94
C SER A 222 -9.75 -25.76 13.55
N CYS A 223 -10.74 -25.34 12.75
CA CYS A 223 -10.87 -25.81 11.37
C CYS A 223 -9.70 -25.38 10.49
N LEU A 224 -9.17 -24.15 10.65
CA LEU A 224 -7.97 -23.70 9.95
C LEU A 224 -6.75 -24.58 10.30
N ALA A 225 -6.59 -24.98 11.56
CA ALA A 225 -5.53 -25.89 11.97
C ALA A 225 -5.61 -27.23 11.22
N ASN A 226 -6.81 -27.78 11.12
CA ASN A 226 -7.04 -29.02 10.37
C ASN A 226 -6.73 -28.86 8.88
N CYS A 227 -7.11 -27.72 8.28
CA CYS A 227 -6.79 -27.43 6.89
C CYS A 227 -5.28 -27.34 6.66
N PHE A 228 -4.58 -26.53 7.45
CA PHE A 228 -3.12 -26.39 7.36
C PHE A 228 -2.43 -27.74 7.52
N ASN A 229 -2.83 -28.54 8.52
CA ASN A 229 -2.24 -29.85 8.75
C ASN A 229 -2.50 -30.83 7.61
N THR A 230 -3.65 -30.76 6.95
CA THR A 230 -3.94 -31.63 5.81
C THR A 230 -3.14 -31.19 4.60
N TRP A 231 -3.09 -29.90 4.29
CA TRP A 231 -2.28 -29.35 3.21
C TRP A 231 -0.78 -29.61 3.39
N LEU A 232 -0.25 -29.48 4.61
CA LEU A 232 1.13 -29.81 4.93
C LEU A 232 1.45 -31.30 4.70
N LYS A 233 0.52 -32.20 5.04
CA LYS A 233 0.66 -33.65 4.79
C LYS A 233 0.57 -34.00 3.31
N GLU A 234 -0.20 -33.23 2.55
CA GLU A 234 -0.37 -33.38 1.10
C GLU A 234 0.71 -32.62 0.30
N TYR A 235 1.67 -31.97 0.98
CA TYR A 235 2.73 -31.15 0.38
C TYR A 235 2.20 -30.11 -0.63
N ARG A 236 1.01 -29.57 -0.38
CA ARG A 236 0.38 -28.59 -1.27
C ARG A 236 -0.14 -27.39 -0.51
N TYR A 237 -0.44 -26.32 -1.25
CA TYR A 237 -1.13 -25.15 -0.75
C TYR A 237 -2.31 -24.81 -1.67
N PRO A 238 -3.38 -24.18 -1.17
CA PRO A 238 -4.47 -23.72 -2.02
C PRO A 238 -3.99 -22.73 -3.07
N ASP A 239 -4.38 -22.93 -4.33
CA ASP A 239 -3.99 -22.01 -5.41
C ASP A 239 -4.51 -20.59 -5.21
N VAL A 240 -5.63 -20.44 -4.50
CA VAL A 240 -6.18 -19.14 -4.13
C VAL A 240 -5.22 -18.31 -3.27
N TRP A 241 -4.24 -18.92 -2.60
CA TRP A 241 -3.20 -18.18 -1.84
C TRP A 241 -2.14 -17.56 -2.74
N LYS A 242 -2.01 -18.04 -3.97
CA LYS A 242 -1.08 -17.51 -4.97
C LYS A 242 -1.69 -16.33 -5.73
N LEU A 243 -3.00 -16.11 -5.59
CA LEU A 243 -3.66 -14.93 -6.12
C LEU A 243 -3.22 -13.71 -5.31
N VAL A 244 -2.80 -12.66 -6.01
CA VAL A 244 -2.31 -11.44 -5.41
C VAL A 244 -2.86 -10.22 -6.12
N LYS A 245 -3.22 -9.19 -5.34
CA LYS A 245 -3.49 -7.86 -5.89
C LYS A 245 -2.17 -7.10 -6.03
N ILE A 246 -1.78 -6.79 -7.26
CA ILE A 246 -0.60 -5.97 -7.54
C ILE A 246 -0.97 -4.48 -7.43
N ILE A 247 -0.21 -3.73 -6.64
CA ILE A 247 -0.27 -2.27 -6.57
C ILE A 247 1.09 -1.71 -6.94
N THR A 248 1.11 -0.75 -7.86
CA THR A 248 2.35 -0.08 -8.28
C THR A 248 2.55 1.24 -7.54
N LEU A 249 3.71 1.41 -6.90
CA LEU A 249 4.09 2.64 -6.21
C LEU A 249 5.08 3.46 -7.04
N ASN A 250 4.95 4.79 -7.01
CA ASN A 250 5.92 5.69 -7.60
C ASN A 250 7.24 5.69 -6.81
N LYS A 251 8.39 5.45 -7.48
CA LYS A 251 9.73 5.64 -6.87
C LYS A 251 10.14 7.11 -6.84
N LEU A 252 9.61 7.92 -7.75
CA LEU A 252 9.99 9.32 -7.89
C LEU A 252 9.47 10.18 -6.73
N LYS A 253 10.27 11.18 -6.37
CA LYS A 253 9.89 12.23 -5.40
C LYS A 253 9.05 13.33 -6.04
N ALA A 254 9.09 13.47 -7.37
CA ALA A 254 8.32 14.41 -8.17
C ALA A 254 8.30 13.95 -9.64
N GLY A 255 7.30 14.40 -10.41
CA GLY A 255 7.19 14.10 -11.84
C GLY A 255 6.28 12.91 -12.17
N VAL A 256 6.22 12.59 -13.46
CA VAL A 256 5.47 11.45 -14.02
C VAL A 256 6.44 10.28 -14.17
N PRO A 257 6.18 9.10 -13.56
CA PRO A 257 7.10 7.98 -13.63
C PRO A 257 7.01 7.23 -14.96
N LEU A 258 8.15 6.67 -15.38
CA LEU A 258 8.24 5.55 -16.34
C LEU A 258 7.90 4.21 -15.63
N CYS A 259 7.70 3.14 -16.41
CA CYS A 259 7.36 1.81 -15.87
C CYS A 259 8.44 1.27 -14.90
N ASP A 260 9.71 1.35 -15.27
CA ASP A 260 10.88 0.94 -14.48
C ASP A 260 11.06 1.79 -13.20
N GLN A 261 10.53 3.01 -13.21
CA GLN A 261 10.47 3.93 -12.08
C GLN A 261 9.28 3.68 -11.15
N THR A 262 8.53 2.60 -11.35
CA THR A 262 7.51 2.12 -10.41
C THR A 262 8.00 0.89 -9.64
N ARG A 263 7.38 0.60 -8.48
CA ARG A 263 7.60 -0.63 -7.70
C ARG A 263 6.29 -1.41 -7.65
N PRO A 264 6.22 -2.64 -8.20
CA PRO A 264 5.07 -3.48 -7.99
C PRO A 264 5.14 -4.04 -6.56
N ILE A 265 4.01 -4.03 -5.86
CA ILE A 265 3.84 -4.64 -4.55
C ILE A 265 2.69 -5.63 -4.66
N SER A 266 2.98 -6.89 -4.39
CA SER A 266 1.97 -7.94 -4.26
C SER A 266 1.34 -7.85 -2.87
N LEU A 267 0.03 -7.64 -2.83
CA LEU A 267 -0.76 -7.82 -1.63
C LEU A 267 -1.37 -9.21 -1.68
N LEU A 268 -1.07 -10.02 -0.66
CA LEU A 268 -1.63 -11.35 -0.42
C LEU A 268 -2.86 -11.27 0.48
N ALA A 269 -3.65 -12.32 0.44
CA ALA A 269 -4.82 -12.46 1.29
C ALA A 269 -4.41 -12.46 2.76
N ALA A 270 -5.21 -11.84 3.62
CA ALA A 270 -4.88 -11.84 5.04
C ALA A 270 -4.99 -13.25 5.67
N HIS A 271 -5.71 -14.15 5.01
CA HIS A 271 -6.07 -15.49 5.45
C HIS A 271 -5.30 -16.60 4.69
N SER A 272 -4.30 -16.21 3.89
CA SER A 272 -3.24 -17.08 3.34
C SER A 272 -2.04 -17.12 4.28
#